data_AF-A0A0K8RK69-F1
#
_entry.id   AF-A0A0K8RK69-F1
#
_cell.length_a   1.000
_cell.length_b   1.000
_cell.length_c   1.000
_cell.angle_alpha   90.00
_cell.angle_beta   90.00
_cell.angle_gamma   90.00
#
_symmetry.space_group_name_H-M   'P 1'
#
loop_
_entity.id
_entity.type
_entity.pdbx_description
1 polymer ?
#
loop_
_entity_poly.entity_id
_entity_poly.type
_entity_poly.pdbx_seq_one_letter_code
_entity_poly.pdbx_strand_id
1 'polypeptide(L)'
;MWAGPDRRCLSLVVLLCCLATHTSGQRQRDFYSSVSTLSDLIHLEKEVKANLLEYVEHLKFVHDSILNFDHERQPYEDMTSPSAVFDYLKHPVHAFHMTKRMNRRPWDHRITHPYHATV
;
A
#
# COMPACT_ATOMS: atom_id res chain seq x y z
N MET A 1 1.66 22.07 -77.94
CA MET A 1 0.62 22.34 -76.92
C MET A 1 1.13 21.83 -75.58
N TRP A 2 1.64 22.72 -74.73
CA TRP A 2 1.99 22.38 -73.35
C TRP A 2 0.72 22.55 -72.51
N ALA A 3 0.10 21.43 -72.13
CA ALA A 3 -0.99 21.45 -71.18
C ALA A 3 -0.43 21.87 -69.82
N GLY A 4 -0.67 23.12 -69.42
CA GLY A 4 -0.31 23.60 -68.09
C GLY A 4 -1.04 22.79 -67.03
N PRO A 5 -0.40 22.49 -65.88
CA PRO A 5 -1.02 21.67 -64.85
C PRO A 5 -2.32 22.32 -64.38
N ASP A 6 -3.43 21.59 -64.54
CA ASP A 6 -4.75 22.03 -64.12
C ASP A 6 -4.71 22.50 -62.66
N ARG A 7 -5.24 23.70 -62.38
CA ARG A 7 -5.27 24.28 -61.01
C ARG A 7 -5.90 23.32 -59.98
N ARG A 8 -6.78 22.45 -60.44
CA ARG A 8 -7.42 21.38 -59.65
C ARG A 8 -6.43 20.29 -59.22
N CYS A 9 -5.48 19.93 -60.09
CA CYS A 9 -4.43 18.95 -59.78
C CYS A 9 -3.46 19.48 -58.72
N LEU A 10 -3.06 20.76 -58.82
CA LEU A 10 -2.22 21.40 -57.81
C LEU A 10 -2.92 21.45 -56.43
N SER A 11 -4.21 21.78 -56.40
CA SER A 11 -5.00 21.77 -55.17
C SER A 11 -5.10 20.39 -54.53
N LEU A 12 -5.24 19.32 -55.34
CA LEU A 12 -5.29 17.93 -54.88
C LEU A 12 -3.96 17.47 -54.29
N VAL A 13 -2.83 17.82 -54.92
CA VAL A 13 -1.49 17.49 -54.41
C VAL A 13 -1.24 18.17 -53.06
N VAL A 14 -1.60 19.45 -52.92
CA VAL A 14 -1.46 20.17 -51.65
C VAL A 14 -2.32 19.53 -50.56
N LEU A 15 -3.57 19.18 -50.86
CA LEU A 15 -4.46 18.53 -49.90
C LEU A 15 -3.92 17.17 -49.41
N LEU A 16 -3.40 16.36 -50.34
CA LEU A 16 -2.77 15.07 -50.03
C LEU A 16 -1.51 15.24 -49.17
N CYS A 17 -0.66 16.22 -49.47
CA CYS A 17 0.50 16.55 -48.65
C CYS A 17 0.11 17.03 -47.24
N CYS A 18 -0.95 17.83 -47.11
CA CYS A 18 -1.48 18.27 -45.81
C CYS A 18 -2.03 17.11 -44.98
N LEU A 19 -2.76 16.17 -45.59
CA LEU A 19 -3.28 14.98 -44.91
C LEU A 19 -2.14 14.04 -44.48
N ALA A 20 -1.13 13.85 -45.34
CA ALA A 20 0.02 13.01 -45.02
C ALA A 20 0.84 13.58 -43.83
N THR A 21 1.02 14.89 -43.78
CA THR A 21 1.72 15.57 -42.66
C THR A 21 0.90 15.58 -41.36
N HIS A 22 -0.42 15.73 -41.45
CA HIS A 22 -1.30 15.62 -40.28
C HIS A 22 -1.31 14.21 -39.70
N THR A 23 -1.43 13.20 -40.56
CA THR A 23 -1.49 11.78 -40.14
C THR A 23 -0.17 11.30 -39.56
N SER A 24 0.98 11.72 -40.13
CA SER A 24 2.30 11.39 -39.59
C SER A 24 2.56 12.06 -38.23
N GLY A 25 2.22 13.35 -38.11
CA GLY A 25 2.35 14.09 -36.85
C GLY A 25 1.45 13.56 -35.74
N GLN A 26 0.25 13.09 -36.09
CA GLN A 26 -0.68 12.46 -35.14
C GLN A 26 -0.15 11.10 -34.66
N ARG A 27 0.30 10.24 -35.58
CA ARG A 27 0.90 8.93 -35.23
C ARG A 27 2.11 9.05 -34.31
N GLN A 28 2.96 10.04 -34.55
CA GLN A 28 4.13 10.30 -33.74
C GLN A 28 3.74 10.78 -32.33
N ARG A 29 2.76 11.68 -32.24
CA ARG A 29 2.23 12.18 -30.97
C ARG A 29 1.56 11.06 -30.15
N ASP A 30 0.78 10.20 -30.80
CA ASP A 30 0.13 9.05 -30.17
C ASP A 30 1.15 8.00 -29.70
N PHE A 31 2.23 7.79 -30.45
CA PHE A 31 3.33 6.90 -30.06
C PHE A 31 4.05 7.42 -28.80
N TYR A 32 4.46 8.69 -28.77
CA TYR A 32 5.12 9.26 -27.59
C TYR A 32 4.19 9.36 -26.39
N SER A 33 2.89 9.62 -26.60
CA SER A 33 1.88 9.58 -25.54
C SER A 33 1.69 8.17 -24.98
N SER A 34 1.76 7.13 -25.82
CA SER A 34 1.62 5.75 -25.39
C SER A 34 2.88 5.26 -24.67
N VAL A 35 4.06 5.73 -25.09
CA VAL A 35 5.33 5.42 -24.42
C VAL A 35 5.41 6.13 -23.07
N SER A 36 4.94 7.38 -22.96
CA SER A 36 4.90 8.08 -21.68
C SER A 36 3.96 7.40 -20.70
N THR A 37 2.76 6.98 -21.13
CA THR A 37 1.83 6.25 -20.26
C THR A 37 2.36 4.88 -19.83
N LEU A 38 3.10 4.17 -20.70
CA LEU A 38 3.77 2.93 -20.32
C LEU A 38 4.89 3.17 -19.31
N SER A 39 5.66 4.25 -19.47
CA SER A 39 6.69 4.65 -18.50
C SER A 39 6.08 4.96 -17.14
N ASP A 40 4.99 5.73 -17.12
CA ASP A 40 4.25 6.05 -15.90
C ASP A 40 3.70 4.79 -15.22
N LEU A 41 3.20 3.83 -16.01
CA LEU A 41 2.71 2.55 -15.49
C LEU A 41 3.83 1.72 -14.84
N ILE A 42 5.03 1.70 -15.42
CA ILE A 42 6.20 1.02 -14.86
C ILE A 42 6.64 1.69 -13.55
N HIS A 43 6.58 3.02 -13.47
CA HIS A 43 6.88 3.74 -12.23
C HIS A 43 5.86 3.41 -11.14
N LEU A 44 4.57 3.41 -11.48
CA LEU A 44 3.50 3.02 -10.57
C LEU A 44 3.67 1.57 -10.09
N GLU A 45 4.04 0.64 -10.98
CA GLU A 45 4.29 -0.76 -10.62
C GLU A 45 5.41 -0.88 -9.58
N LYS A 46 6.50 -0.12 -9.75
CA LYS A 46 7.60 -0.09 -8.79
C LYS A 46 7.17 0.47 -7.43
N GLU A 47 6.35 1.52 -7.43
CA GLU A 47 5.83 2.13 -6.20
C GLU A 47 4.88 1.18 -5.47
N VAL A 48 3.94 0.57 -6.19
CA VAL A 48 3.02 -0.43 -5.62
C VAL A 48 3.78 -1.61 -5.05
N LYS A 49 4.83 -2.08 -5.73
CA LYS A 49 5.69 -3.16 -5.23
C LYS A 49 6.41 -2.76 -3.94
N ALA A 50 6.93 -1.55 -3.85
CA ALA A 50 7.58 -1.05 -2.63
C ALA A 50 6.58 -0.99 -1.46
N ASN A 51 5.40 -0.43 -1.70
CA ASN A 51 4.33 -0.34 -0.70
C ASN A 51 3.85 -1.71 -0.23
N LEU A 52 3.78 -2.70 -1.14
CA LEU A 52 3.39 -4.05 -0.79
C LEU A 52 4.43 -4.74 0.10
N LEU A 53 5.73 -4.52 -0.18
CA LEU A 53 6.81 -5.05 0.66
C LEU A 53 6.75 -4.45 2.07
N GLU A 54 6.59 -3.13 2.17
CA GLU A 54 6.42 -2.44 3.46
C GLU A 54 5.19 -2.94 4.22
N TYR A 55 4.06 -3.12 3.53
CA TYR A 55 2.85 -3.67 4.14
C TYR A 55 3.06 -5.08 4.68
N VAL A 56 3.78 -5.94 3.95
CA VAL A 56 4.09 -7.30 4.40
C VAL A 56 5.01 -7.28 5.62
N GLU A 57 6.01 -6.41 5.67
CA GLU A 57 6.88 -6.24 6.84
C GLU A 57 6.09 -5.77 8.05
N HIS A 58 5.22 -4.78 7.87
CA HIS A 58 4.33 -4.32 8.93
C HIS A 58 3.41 -5.44 9.44
N LEU A 59 2.85 -6.24 8.52
CA LEU A 59 1.99 -7.36 8.89
C LEU A 59 2.74 -8.44 9.68
N LYS A 60 3.99 -8.73 9.30
CA LYS A 60 4.87 -9.65 10.05
C LYS A 60 5.14 -9.11 11.46
N PHE A 61 5.47 -7.82 11.58
CA PHE A 61 5.69 -7.20 12.88
C PHE A 61 4.45 -7.30 13.80
N VAL A 62 3.26 -6.99 13.27
CA VAL A 62 2.00 -7.11 14.02
C VAL A 62 1.76 -8.57 14.43
N HIS A 63 1.96 -9.51 13.51
CA HIS A 63 1.82 -10.94 13.79
C HIS A 63 2.77 -11.41 14.90
N ASP A 64 4.04 -11.05 14.82
CA ASP A 64 5.04 -11.40 15.83
C ASP A 64 4.75 -10.73 17.18
N SER A 65 4.25 -9.50 17.16
CA SER A 65 3.78 -8.80 18.37
C SER A 65 2.60 -9.51 19.04
N ILE A 66 1.65 -10.01 18.24
CA ILE A 66 0.51 -10.79 18.75
C ILE A 66 0.98 -12.13 19.32
N LEU A 67 1.86 -12.85 18.62
CA LEU A 67 2.41 -14.10 19.12
C LEU A 67 3.19 -13.92 20.43
N ASN A 68 3.97 -12.84 20.54
CA ASN A 68 4.70 -12.53 21.76
C ASN A 68 3.76 -12.11 22.90
N PHE A 69 2.63 -11.47 22.60
CA PHE A 69 1.59 -11.17 23.58
C PHE A 69 0.93 -12.44 24.13
N ASP A 70 0.67 -13.42 23.27
CA ASP A 70 0.09 -14.72 23.65
C ASP A 70 1.09 -15.58 24.46
N HIS A 71 2.40 -15.38 24.24
CA HIS A 71 3.45 -16.06 25.00
C HIS A 71 3.58 -15.57 26.46
N GLU A 72 3.01 -14.42 26.82
CA GLU A 72 2.85 -13.99 28.22
C GLU A 72 1.69 -14.73 28.91
N ARG A 73 1.65 -16.06 28.79
CA ARG A 73 0.64 -16.92 29.45
C ARG A 73 0.61 -16.61 30.94
N GLN A 74 -0.59 -16.31 31.45
CA GLN A 74 -0.72 -15.88 32.83
C GLN A 74 -0.84 -17.05 33.80
N PRO A 75 -0.28 -16.94 35.03
CA PRO A 75 -0.34 -18.02 36.02
C PRO A 75 -1.76 -18.47 36.37
N TYR A 76 -2.75 -17.59 36.17
CA TYR A 76 -4.15 -17.85 36.45
C TYR A 76 -4.96 -18.38 35.25
N GLU A 77 -4.37 -18.46 34.05
CA GLU A 77 -5.05 -19.02 32.87
C GLU A 77 -5.25 -20.53 32.98
N ASP A 78 -4.44 -21.21 33.78
CA ASP A 78 -4.52 -22.65 34.03
C ASP A 78 -5.50 -23.00 35.16
N MET A 79 -6.04 -21.98 35.83
CA MET A 79 -6.96 -22.15 36.95
C MET A 79 -8.39 -22.34 36.42
N THR A 80 -8.87 -23.57 36.46
CA THR A 80 -10.23 -23.93 35.99
C THR A 80 -11.31 -23.80 37.07
N SER A 81 -10.92 -23.62 38.34
CA SER A 81 -11.85 -23.49 39.47
C SER A 81 -11.94 -22.05 39.99
N PRO A 82 -13.16 -21.52 40.23
CA PRO A 82 -13.34 -20.21 40.87
C PRO A 82 -12.65 -20.08 42.24
N SER A 83 -12.53 -21.18 42.99
CA SER A 83 -11.85 -21.18 44.29
C SER A 83 -10.34 -20.95 44.15
N ALA A 84 -9.70 -21.51 43.13
CA ALA A 84 -8.27 -21.35 42.87
C ALA A 84 -7.93 -19.91 42.47
N VAL A 85 -8.80 -19.28 41.67
CA VAL A 85 -8.68 -17.86 41.32
C VAL A 85 -8.83 -16.99 42.57
N PHE A 86 -9.79 -17.29 43.43
CA PHE A 86 -9.99 -16.54 44.68
C PHE A 86 -8.78 -16.65 45.61
N ASP A 87 -8.19 -17.84 45.74
CA ASP A 87 -6.98 -18.04 46.53
C ASP A 87 -5.77 -17.29 45.96
N TYR A 88 -5.62 -17.24 44.63
CA TYR A 88 -4.61 -16.45 43.95
C TYR A 88 -4.76 -14.93 44.23
N LEU A 89 -5.99 -14.44 44.25
CA LEU A 89 -6.29 -13.02 44.46
C LEU A 89 -6.15 -12.54 45.90
N LYS A 90 -6.01 -13.45 46.88
CA LYS A 90 -5.70 -13.08 48.27
C LYS A 90 -4.38 -12.33 48.39
N HIS A 91 -3.45 -12.54 47.46
CA HIS A 91 -2.19 -11.81 47.46
C HIS A 91 -2.36 -10.43 46.79
N PRO A 92 -2.05 -9.31 47.48
CA PRO A 92 -2.34 -7.97 46.98
C PRO A 92 -1.63 -7.64 45.66
N VAL A 93 -0.42 -8.19 45.44
CA VAL A 93 0.30 -8.03 44.17
C VAL A 93 -0.43 -8.73 43.02
N HIS A 94 -1.02 -9.90 43.25
CA HIS A 94 -1.77 -10.64 42.22
C HIS A 94 -3.08 -9.94 41.88
N ALA A 95 -3.82 -9.47 42.88
CA ALA A 95 -5.02 -8.66 42.69
C ALA A 95 -4.71 -7.35 41.91
N PHE A 96 -3.61 -6.69 42.25
CA PHE A 96 -3.17 -5.48 41.53
C PHE A 96 -2.82 -5.78 40.07
N HIS A 97 -2.03 -6.81 39.79
CA HIS A 97 -1.67 -7.18 38.41
C HIS A 97 -2.89 -7.59 37.59
N MET A 98 -3.82 -8.36 38.15
CA MET A 98 -5.06 -8.75 37.47
C MET A 98 -5.91 -7.52 37.14
N THR A 99 -6.12 -6.64 38.12
CA THR A 99 -6.88 -5.39 37.93
C THR A 99 -6.22 -4.48 36.89
N LYS A 100 -4.89 -4.36 36.94
CA LYS A 100 -4.10 -3.59 35.97
C LYS A 100 -4.25 -4.13 34.55
N ARG A 101 -4.37 -5.45 34.38
CA ARG A 101 -4.60 -6.09 33.08
C ARG A 101 -6.04 -5.90 32.60
N MET A 102 -7.03 -6.14 33.46
CA MET A 102 -8.45 -5.95 33.12
C MET A 102 -8.77 -4.49 32.75
N ASN A 103 -8.11 -3.53 33.41
CA ASN A 103 -8.27 -2.10 33.13
C ASN A 103 -7.32 -1.58 32.04
N ARG A 104 -6.31 -2.36 31.62
CA ARG A 104 -5.53 -2.02 30.42
C ARG A 104 -6.40 -2.33 29.21
N ARG A 105 -6.72 -1.31 28.41
CA ARG A 105 -7.31 -1.62 27.10
C ARG A 105 -6.30 -2.48 26.33
N PRO A 106 -6.71 -3.59 25.70
CA PRO A 106 -5.79 -4.49 24.98
C PRO A 106 -4.98 -3.78 23.88
N TRP A 107 -5.46 -2.63 23.41
CA TRP A 107 -4.90 -1.84 22.31
C TRP A 107 -4.24 -0.54 22.77
N ASP A 108 -4.02 -0.36 24.07
CA ASP A 108 -3.52 0.90 24.59
C ASP A 108 -2.00 0.99 24.30
N HIS A 109 -1.67 1.86 23.34
CA HIS A 109 -0.39 2.53 23.07
C HIS A 109 0.84 1.74 22.59
N ARG A 110 0.85 0.39 22.56
CA ARG A 110 2.03 -0.37 22.05
C ARG A 110 1.91 -0.97 20.65
N ILE A 111 0.70 -1.02 20.09
CA ILE A 111 0.47 -1.61 18.76
C ILE A 111 0.14 -0.52 17.71
N THR A 112 -0.29 0.67 18.12
CA THR A 112 -0.80 1.71 17.21
C THR A 112 0.26 2.68 16.65
N HIS A 113 1.47 2.75 17.20
CA HIS A 113 2.51 3.68 16.73
C HIS A 113 3.93 3.10 16.84
N PRO A 114 4.49 2.49 15.77
CA PRO A 114 5.90 2.10 15.74
C PRO A 114 6.89 3.29 15.65
N TYR A 115 6.39 4.52 15.46
CA TYR A 115 7.23 5.70 15.15
C TYR A 115 7.79 6.49 16.35
N HIS A 116 7.65 6.01 17.59
CA HIS A 116 8.07 6.79 18.78
C HIS A 116 9.13 6.11 19.68
N ALA A 117 9.86 5.12 19.16
CA ALA A 117 11.05 4.59 19.84
C ALA A 117 12.33 5.10 19.17
N THR A 118 12.57 6.40 19.24
CA THR A 118 13.90 6.98 18.96
C THR A 118 14.07 8.22 19.84
N VAL A 119 14.58 8.03 21.05
CA VAL A 119 15.45 8.97 21.80
C VAL A 119 16.35 8.13 22.71
#